data_AF-A0AAV0XVN4-F1
#
_entry.id   AF-A0AAV0XVN4-F1
#
_cell.length_a   1.000
_cell.length_b   1.000
_cell.length_c   1.000
_cell.angle_alpha   90.00
_cell.angle_beta   90.00
_cell.angle_gamma   90.00
#
_symmetry.space_group_name_H-M   'P 1'
#
loop_
_entity.id
_entity.type
_entity.pdbx_description
1 polymer ?
#
loop_
_entity_poly.entity_id
_entity_poly.type
_entity_poly.pdbx_seq_one_letter_code
_entity_poly.pdbx_strand_id
1 'polypeptide(L)'
;MSLEILAQEKVWLDKSKYADAERVYYERLSKLRMNKNDLVHKNANGALLQQLDKVHKPPTPPSSNLNNNAVVQSQNKKDIEVVAIDCEMVGINPDGRQNMLARVSIVNSKGKTIYDKFVKPTATVTDYRTPVSGIRPENIEHGEVFVKVKKEVTQILKNKLLVGHSLEHDLRVLTISHPKHMIRDTSKYWQFKQLTEGQLPGLKQLALHFLGASIQEGEHSSVQDAKAALRLYMLARKDWELLLKKRRSRPRNRNKPQNKSQGKHK
;
A
#
# COMPACT_ATOMS: atom_id res chain seq x y z
N MET A 1 2.63 28.98 -8.05
CA MET A 1 3.18 27.65 -7.71
C MET A 1 2.06 26.61 -7.74
N SER A 2 1.42 26.39 -8.90
CA SER A 2 0.14 25.67 -8.99
C SER A 2 -0.19 25.07 -10.38
N LEU A 3 0.82 24.82 -11.23
CA LEU A 3 0.60 24.20 -12.56
C LEU A 3 1.31 22.84 -12.74
N GLU A 4 2.34 22.52 -11.97
CA GLU A 4 3.05 21.23 -12.10
C GLU A 4 2.33 20.05 -11.42
N ILE A 5 1.47 20.32 -10.41
CA ILE A 5 0.73 19.26 -9.70
C ILE A 5 -0.39 18.67 -10.58
N LEU A 6 -0.98 19.46 -11.49
CA LEU A 6 -2.02 18.99 -12.41
C LEU A 6 -1.47 18.19 -13.60
N ALA A 7 -0.19 18.33 -13.94
CA ALA A 7 0.45 17.55 -15.01
C ALA A 7 0.63 16.07 -14.63
N GLN A 8 0.78 15.77 -13.33
CA GLN A 8 0.97 14.39 -12.83
C GLN A 8 -0.34 13.59 -12.65
N GLU A 9 -1.52 14.22 -12.75
CA GLU A 9 -2.80 13.50 -12.60
C GLU A 9 -3.15 12.62 -13.81
N LYS A 10 -2.60 12.90 -15.00
CA LYS A 10 -2.88 12.15 -16.24
C LYS A 10 -1.89 11.03 -16.56
N VAL A 11 -0.84 10.82 -15.74
CA VAL A 11 0.25 9.86 -16.04
C VAL A 11 -0.13 8.42 -15.71
N TRP A 12 -1.00 8.19 -14.73
CA TRP A 12 -1.17 6.85 -14.16
C TRP A 12 -2.40 6.08 -14.67
N LEU A 13 -3.25 6.73 -15.46
CA LEU A 13 -4.53 6.17 -15.94
C LEU A 13 -4.62 6.12 -17.46
N ASP A 14 -3.57 6.58 -18.14
CA ASP A 14 -3.30 6.39 -19.57
C ASP A 14 -2.40 5.16 -19.72
N LYS A 15 -2.82 4.20 -20.56
CA LYS A 15 -2.11 2.93 -20.77
C LYS A 15 -0.65 3.13 -21.22
N SER A 16 -0.38 4.15 -22.04
CA SER A 16 0.98 4.41 -22.53
C SER A 16 1.89 4.86 -21.40
N LYS A 17 1.40 5.76 -20.56
CA LYS A 17 2.18 6.35 -19.46
C LYS A 17 2.35 5.39 -18.28
N TYR A 18 1.41 4.47 -18.07
CA TYR A 18 1.59 3.36 -17.13
C TYR A 18 2.73 2.42 -17.55
N ALA A 19 2.88 2.12 -18.86
CA ALA A 19 3.94 1.25 -19.35
C ALA A 19 5.33 1.85 -19.09
N ASP A 20 5.50 3.16 -19.27
CA ASP A 20 6.73 3.87 -18.91
C ASP A 20 7.01 3.81 -17.40
N ALA A 21 5.98 4.01 -16.58
CA ALA A 21 6.12 3.88 -15.13
C ALA A 21 6.50 2.46 -14.70
N GLU A 22 5.92 1.43 -15.31
CA GLU A 22 6.27 0.03 -15.09
C GLU A 22 7.71 -0.27 -15.49
N ARG A 23 8.18 0.27 -16.63
CA ARG A 23 9.60 0.18 -17.03
C ARG A 23 10.52 0.81 -15.98
N VAL A 24 10.25 2.05 -15.59
CA VAL A 24 11.04 2.78 -14.58
C VAL A 24 11.05 2.03 -13.24
N TYR A 25 9.94 1.40 -12.86
CA TYR A 25 9.85 0.55 -11.68
C TYR A 25 10.79 -0.65 -11.73
N TYR A 26 10.78 -1.40 -12.84
CA TYR A 26 11.68 -2.54 -13.00
C TYR A 26 13.15 -2.13 -13.06
N GLU A 27 13.47 -0.97 -13.66
CA GLU A 27 14.81 -0.38 -13.64
C GLU A 27 15.26 0.02 -12.23
N ARG A 28 14.37 0.59 -11.42
CA ARG A 28 14.68 0.96 -10.02
C ARG A 28 14.85 -0.28 -9.15
N LEU A 29 14.01 -1.30 -9.34
CA LEU A 29 14.16 -2.58 -8.65
C LEU A 29 15.45 -3.32 -9.03
N SER A 30 15.87 -3.28 -10.29
CA SER A 30 17.11 -3.93 -10.72
C SER A 30 18.33 -3.25 -10.10
N LYS A 31 18.36 -1.91 -10.06
CA LYS A 31 19.42 -1.13 -9.36
C LYS A 31 19.51 -1.47 -7.88
N LEU A 32 18.37 -1.60 -7.19
CA LEU A 32 18.35 -2.03 -5.77
C LEU A 32 18.97 -3.44 -5.58
N ARG A 33 18.79 -4.35 -6.54
CA ARG A 33 19.40 -5.69 -6.50
C ARG A 33 20.91 -5.65 -6.79
N MET A 34 21.34 -4.85 -7.76
CA MET A 34 22.76 -4.73 -8.13
C MET A 34 23.60 -4.16 -6.98
N ASN A 35 23.14 -3.07 -6.34
CA ASN A 35 23.84 -2.51 -5.18
C ASN A 35 24.04 -3.53 -4.06
N LYS A 36 23.07 -4.45 -3.86
CA LYS A 36 23.18 -5.52 -2.87
C LYS A 36 24.22 -6.57 -3.27
N ASN A 37 24.29 -6.95 -4.54
CA ASN A 37 25.30 -7.88 -5.03
C ASN A 37 26.72 -7.28 -4.92
N ASP A 38 26.87 -5.98 -5.17
CA ASP A 38 28.17 -5.29 -5.00
C ASP A 38 28.60 -5.20 -3.53
N LEU A 39 27.67 -5.01 -2.58
CA LEU A 39 27.95 -5.09 -1.15
C LEU A 39 28.29 -6.51 -0.69
N VAL A 40 27.62 -7.53 -1.24
CA VAL A 40 27.92 -8.95 -0.94
C VAL A 40 29.27 -9.36 -1.53
N HIS A 41 29.67 -8.84 -2.69
CA HIS A 41 30.99 -9.12 -3.27
C HIS A 41 32.15 -8.47 -2.49
N LYS A 42 31.91 -7.44 -1.67
CA LYS A 42 32.93 -6.81 -0.81
C LYS A 42 33.13 -7.53 0.53
N ASN A 43 32.22 -8.42 0.94
CA ASN A 43 32.31 -9.20 2.18
C ASN A 43 32.36 -10.70 1.83
N ALA A 44 33.56 -11.28 1.85
CA ALA A 44 33.92 -12.55 1.21
C ALA A 44 33.09 -13.81 1.54
N ASN A 45 33.30 -14.81 0.67
CA ASN A 45 32.96 -16.25 0.73
C ASN A 45 31.52 -16.65 0.39
N GLY A 46 31.36 -17.03 -0.89
CA GLY A 46 30.14 -17.54 -1.47
C GLY A 46 29.76 -18.92 -0.98
N ALA A 47 28.45 -19.12 -0.78
CA ALA A 47 27.75 -20.39 -1.00
C ALA A 47 26.23 -20.20 -0.76
N LEU A 48 25.51 -19.33 -1.50
CA LEU A 48 24.04 -19.44 -1.60
C LEU A 48 23.35 -18.62 -2.71
N LEU A 49 23.91 -18.48 -3.91
CA LEU A 49 23.30 -17.60 -4.94
C LEU A 49 23.35 -18.17 -6.36
N GLN A 50 22.99 -19.45 -6.54
CA GLN A 50 22.91 -20.06 -7.89
C GLN A 50 21.53 -20.60 -8.30
N GLN A 51 20.42 -20.16 -7.69
CA GLN A 51 19.10 -20.72 -8.03
C GLN A 51 17.98 -19.76 -8.45
N LEU A 52 18.22 -18.47 -8.72
CA LEU A 52 17.13 -17.57 -9.16
C LEU A 52 17.42 -16.64 -10.36
N ASP A 53 18.42 -16.93 -11.19
CA ASP A 53 18.73 -16.11 -12.39
C ASP A 53 18.04 -16.57 -13.70
N LYS A 54 17.14 -17.56 -13.65
CA LYS A 54 16.42 -18.05 -14.83
C LYS A 54 15.02 -17.45 -15.00
N VAL A 55 14.80 -16.13 -14.88
CA VAL A 55 13.55 -15.50 -15.36
C VAL A 55 13.75 -14.03 -15.76
N HIS A 56 14.16 -13.76 -17.00
CA HIS A 56 13.56 -12.77 -17.93
C HIS A 56 14.49 -12.51 -19.13
N LYS A 57 14.14 -13.05 -20.31
CA LYS A 57 14.34 -12.37 -21.59
C LYS A 57 13.01 -11.68 -21.96
N PRO A 58 13.03 -10.48 -22.58
CA PRO A 58 11.81 -9.86 -23.07
C PRO A 58 11.17 -10.74 -24.18
N PRO A 59 9.85 -10.90 -24.20
CA PRO A 59 9.20 -11.70 -25.24
C PRO A 59 9.21 -10.95 -26.58
N THR A 60 9.59 -11.67 -27.64
CA THR A 60 9.37 -11.25 -29.04
C THR A 60 7.88 -11.37 -29.38
N PRO A 61 7.34 -10.53 -30.28
CA PRO A 61 5.93 -10.60 -30.65
C PRO A 61 5.67 -11.86 -31.49
N PRO A 62 4.59 -12.63 -31.23
CA PRO A 62 4.27 -13.79 -32.03
C PRO A 62 3.64 -13.39 -33.37
N SER A 63 4.21 -13.90 -34.45
CA SER A 63 3.63 -13.94 -35.78
C SER A 63 2.29 -14.69 -35.77
N SER A 64 1.34 -14.16 -36.55
CA SER A 64 -0.02 -14.66 -36.73
C SER A 64 -0.06 -16.12 -37.19
N ASN A 65 -0.87 -16.95 -36.53
CA ASN A 65 -1.56 -18.05 -37.19
C ASN A 65 -2.91 -18.32 -36.48
N LEU A 66 -3.97 -18.23 -37.28
CA LEU A 66 -5.35 -18.55 -36.93
C LEU A 66 -5.55 -20.08 -36.94
N ASN A 67 -6.17 -20.64 -35.89
CA ASN A 67 -7.34 -21.50 -36.04
C ASN A 67 -8.00 -21.86 -34.70
N ASN A 68 -9.29 -22.21 -34.81
CA ASN A 68 -10.33 -22.01 -33.81
C ASN A 68 -10.59 -23.18 -32.85
N ASN A 69 -11.37 -22.82 -31.81
CA ASN A 69 -12.35 -23.63 -31.08
C ASN A 69 -11.87 -24.52 -29.91
N ALA A 70 -11.72 -23.88 -28.75
CA ALA A 70 -12.14 -24.46 -27.48
C ALA A 70 -12.95 -23.40 -26.71
N VAL A 71 -14.27 -23.56 -26.67
CA VAL A 71 -15.16 -22.74 -25.84
C VAL A 71 -14.95 -23.16 -24.38
N VAL A 72 -13.92 -22.59 -23.74
CA VAL A 72 -13.79 -22.62 -22.29
C VAL A 72 -14.74 -21.57 -21.75
N GLN A 73 -15.87 -22.00 -21.18
CA GLN A 73 -16.77 -21.14 -20.43
C GLN A 73 -15.99 -20.52 -19.27
N SER A 74 -15.50 -19.29 -19.48
CA SER A 74 -14.83 -18.54 -18.44
C SER A 74 -15.88 -18.14 -17.41
N GLN A 75 -15.81 -18.75 -16.22
CA GLN A 75 -16.54 -18.24 -15.08
C GLN A 75 -16.21 -16.76 -14.93
N ASN A 76 -17.21 -15.89 -15.13
CA ASN A 76 -17.11 -14.44 -15.03
C ASN A 76 -16.71 -14.07 -13.59
N LYS A 77 -15.40 -14.14 -13.31
CA LYS A 77 -14.83 -13.81 -12.02
C LYS A 77 -14.96 -12.31 -11.88
N LYS A 78 -15.97 -11.84 -11.12
CA LYS A 78 -16.12 -10.42 -10.79
C LYS A 78 -14.77 -9.90 -10.31
N ASP A 79 -14.25 -8.89 -11.00
CA ASP A 79 -13.02 -8.23 -10.58
C ASP A 79 -13.23 -7.64 -9.18
N ILE A 80 -12.29 -7.93 -8.29
CA ILE A 80 -12.33 -7.36 -6.95
C ILE A 80 -12.03 -5.87 -7.08
N GLU A 81 -12.99 -5.05 -6.66
CA GLU A 81 -12.80 -3.60 -6.63
C GLU A 81 -11.72 -3.20 -5.63
N VAL A 82 -10.97 -2.15 -5.97
CA VAL A 82 -9.86 -1.63 -5.18
C VAL A 82 -10.21 -0.24 -4.68
N VAL A 83 -9.93 0.01 -3.40
CA VAL A 83 -9.99 1.34 -2.78
C VAL A 83 -8.71 1.58 -1.98
N ALA A 84 -8.28 2.82 -1.89
CA ALA A 84 -7.22 3.22 -0.98
C ALA A 84 -7.73 4.21 0.06
N ILE A 85 -7.23 4.10 1.27
CA ILE A 85 -7.61 4.93 2.42
C ILE A 85 -6.36 5.53 3.05
N ASP A 86 -6.54 6.73 3.59
CA ASP A 86 -5.61 7.36 4.52
C ASP A 86 -6.40 8.26 5.49
N CYS A 87 -5.89 8.43 6.69
CA CYS A 87 -6.52 9.19 7.76
C CYS A 87 -5.55 10.18 8.40
N GLU A 88 -6.05 11.36 8.74
CA GLU A 88 -5.36 12.28 9.63
C GLU A 88 -5.88 12.11 11.06
N MET A 89 -4.97 12.24 12.02
CA MET A 89 -5.27 12.08 13.44
C MET A 89 -4.82 13.28 14.26
N VAL A 90 -5.55 13.52 15.34
CA VAL A 90 -5.20 14.44 16.42
C VAL A 90 -4.82 13.66 17.69
N GLY A 91 -4.07 14.32 18.57
CA GLY A 91 -3.76 13.87 19.91
C GLY A 91 -4.86 14.21 20.91
N ILE A 92 -5.24 13.23 21.72
CA ILE A 92 -6.16 13.38 22.86
C ILE A 92 -5.46 12.97 24.16
N ASN A 93 -6.11 13.24 25.30
CA ASN A 93 -5.59 13.10 26.67
C ASN A 93 -4.50 14.13 27.01
N PRO A 94 -4.17 14.34 28.31
CA PRO A 94 -3.21 15.36 28.72
C PRO A 94 -1.82 15.26 28.08
N ASP A 95 -1.38 14.07 27.68
CA ASP A 95 -0.08 13.85 27.03
C ASP A 95 -0.11 13.92 25.49
N GLY A 96 -1.29 14.05 24.88
CA GLY A 96 -1.48 14.14 23.43
C GLY A 96 -1.08 12.88 22.65
N ARG A 97 -0.75 11.77 23.32
CA ARG A 97 -0.17 10.57 22.67
C ARG A 97 -1.22 9.68 22.03
N GLN A 98 -2.42 9.64 22.60
CA GLN A 98 -3.49 8.81 22.05
C GLN A 98 -4.05 9.46 20.78
N ASN A 99 -4.16 8.67 19.71
CA ASN A 99 -4.67 9.14 18.43
C ASN A 99 -6.20 9.08 18.39
N MET A 100 -6.83 10.12 17.86
CA MET A 100 -8.25 10.13 17.48
C MET A 100 -8.40 10.61 16.03
N LEU A 101 -9.35 10.03 15.31
CA LEU A 101 -9.62 10.36 13.91
C LEU A 101 -10.08 11.82 13.78
N ALA A 102 -9.48 12.55 12.84
CA ALA A 102 -9.86 13.92 12.51
C ALA A 102 -10.22 14.13 11.04
N ARG A 103 -9.65 13.34 10.12
CA ARG A 103 -10.05 13.30 8.71
C ARG A 103 -9.85 11.90 8.15
N VAL A 104 -10.70 11.48 7.23
CA VAL A 104 -10.53 10.24 6.47
C VAL A 104 -10.81 10.50 5.00
N SER A 105 -9.90 10.02 4.15
CA SER A 105 -10.00 10.10 2.69
C SER A 105 -9.98 8.71 2.08
N ILE A 106 -10.89 8.45 1.14
CA ILE A 106 -10.94 7.22 0.35
C ILE A 106 -10.96 7.56 -1.13
N VAL A 107 -10.09 6.92 -1.89
CA VAL A 107 -10.05 6.99 -3.35
C VAL A 107 -10.40 5.64 -3.97
N ASN A 108 -11.05 5.66 -5.13
CA ASN A 108 -11.34 4.44 -5.89
C ASN A 108 -10.13 3.98 -6.71
N SER A 109 -10.27 2.87 -7.45
CA SER A 109 -9.21 2.30 -8.31
C SER A 109 -8.68 3.24 -9.40
N LYS A 110 -9.42 4.30 -9.74
CA LYS A 110 -9.01 5.34 -10.69
C LYS A 110 -8.36 6.54 -9.99
N GLY A 111 -8.11 6.47 -8.69
CA GLY A 111 -7.57 7.58 -7.90
C GLY A 111 -8.55 8.75 -7.70
N LYS A 112 -9.83 8.60 -8.07
CA LYS A 112 -10.86 9.61 -7.79
C LYS A 112 -11.25 9.53 -6.31
N THR A 113 -11.23 10.66 -5.63
CA THR A 113 -11.75 10.80 -4.27
C THR A 113 -13.24 10.51 -4.26
N ILE A 114 -13.64 9.49 -3.49
CA ILE A 114 -15.03 9.06 -3.33
C ILE A 114 -15.56 9.32 -1.91
N TYR A 115 -14.67 9.62 -0.98
CA TYR A 115 -14.99 9.99 0.39
C TYR A 115 -13.86 10.87 0.93
N ASP A 116 -14.20 12.00 1.50
CA ASP A 116 -13.25 12.90 2.17
C ASP A 116 -14.04 13.71 3.19
N LYS A 117 -13.86 13.41 4.47
CA LYS A 117 -14.62 14.05 5.55
C LYS A 117 -13.72 14.34 6.73
N PHE A 118 -13.86 15.54 7.28
CA PHE A 118 -13.45 15.83 8.64
C PHE A 118 -14.40 15.17 9.64
N VAL A 119 -13.87 14.80 10.80
CA VAL A 119 -14.56 14.05 11.83
C VAL A 119 -14.45 14.79 13.14
N LYS A 120 -15.56 14.95 13.85
CA LYS A 120 -15.58 15.57 15.18
C LYS A 120 -15.08 14.55 16.22
N PRO A 121 -13.95 14.82 16.91
CA PRO A 121 -13.45 13.96 17.98
C PRO A 121 -14.45 13.82 19.12
N THR A 122 -14.50 12.64 19.73
CA THR A 122 -15.38 12.35 20.88
C THR A 122 -14.71 12.62 22.22
N ALA A 123 -13.45 13.07 22.22
CA ALA A 123 -12.66 13.44 23.38
C ALA A 123 -11.98 14.80 23.14
N THR A 124 -11.59 15.48 24.22
CA THR A 124 -10.88 16.75 24.14
C THR A 124 -9.56 16.60 23.40
N VAL A 125 -9.39 17.38 22.34
CA VAL A 125 -8.14 17.47 21.59
C VAL A 125 -7.15 18.31 22.38
N THR A 126 -5.96 17.76 22.61
CA THR A 126 -4.85 18.43 23.30
C THR A 126 -3.70 18.75 22.37
N ASP A 127 -3.61 18.07 21.23
CA ASP A 127 -2.62 18.34 20.20
C ASP A 127 -3.23 18.11 18.81
N TYR A 128 -3.34 19.17 18.01
CA TYR A 128 -3.86 19.07 16.64
C TYR A 128 -2.88 18.45 15.66
N ARG A 129 -1.58 18.46 15.99
CA ARG A 129 -0.49 17.99 15.13
C ARG A 129 -0.47 18.66 13.78
N THR A 130 -0.97 19.90 13.70
CA THR A 130 -1.19 20.65 12.47
C THR A 130 0.00 20.65 11.51
N PRO A 131 1.28 20.80 11.95
CA PRO A 131 2.43 20.75 11.05
C PRO A 131 2.57 19.44 10.26
N VAL A 132 1.98 18.35 10.78
CA VAL A 132 1.94 17.04 10.14
C VAL A 132 0.56 16.79 9.55
N SER A 133 -0.50 16.88 10.34
CA SER A 133 -1.86 16.44 9.96
C SER A 133 -2.64 17.43 9.08
N GLY A 134 -2.22 18.70 9.05
CA GLY A 134 -2.99 19.80 8.46
C GLY A 134 -4.31 20.11 9.16
N ILE A 135 -4.61 19.48 10.30
CA ILE A 135 -5.87 19.69 11.02
C ILE A 135 -5.79 20.95 11.88
N ARG A 136 -6.84 21.77 11.79
CA ARG A 136 -7.09 22.93 12.64
C ARG A 136 -8.41 22.78 13.42
N PRO A 137 -8.61 23.49 14.54
CA PRO A 137 -9.84 23.45 15.34
C PRO A 137 -11.13 23.58 14.51
N GLU A 138 -11.15 24.55 13.61
CA GLU A 138 -12.30 24.87 12.74
C GLU A 138 -12.65 23.72 11.78
N ASN A 139 -11.70 22.85 11.44
CA ASN A 139 -11.96 21.70 10.56
C ASN A 139 -12.81 20.65 11.27
N ILE A 140 -12.58 20.45 12.57
CA ILE A 140 -13.23 19.39 13.35
C ILE A 140 -14.44 19.88 14.16
N GLU A 141 -14.56 21.19 14.38
CA GLU A 141 -15.72 21.80 15.03
C GLU A 141 -17.02 21.45 14.30
N HIS A 142 -16.99 21.56 12.97
CA HIS A 142 -18.07 21.19 12.06
C HIS A 142 -17.89 19.81 11.42
N GLY A 143 -16.96 19.01 11.95
CA GLY A 143 -16.68 17.66 11.48
C GLY A 143 -17.89 16.74 11.66
N GLU A 144 -17.95 15.70 10.84
CA GLU A 144 -19.02 14.71 10.89
C GLU A 144 -18.90 13.82 12.13
N VAL A 145 -20.04 13.32 12.61
CA VAL A 145 -20.08 12.48 13.81
C VAL A 145 -19.38 11.14 13.54
N PHE A 146 -18.44 10.76 14.41
CA PHE A 146 -17.60 9.56 14.25
C PHE A 146 -18.40 8.28 13.91
N VAL A 147 -19.53 8.05 14.59
CA VAL A 147 -20.36 6.85 14.36
C VAL A 147 -20.90 6.79 12.92
N LYS A 148 -21.31 7.94 12.36
CA LYS A 148 -21.76 8.04 10.97
C LYS A 148 -20.61 7.75 10.02
N VAL A 149 -19.45 8.37 10.23
CA VAL A 149 -18.25 8.18 9.42
C VAL A 149 -17.80 6.72 9.45
N LYS A 150 -17.72 6.10 10.62
CA LYS A 150 -17.36 4.69 10.78
C LYS A 150 -18.29 3.78 9.98
N LYS A 151 -19.60 4.02 10.03
CA LYS A 151 -20.61 3.24 9.29
C LYS A 151 -20.42 3.39 7.78
N GLU A 152 -20.26 4.62 7.30
CA GLU A 152 -20.05 4.93 5.88
C GLU A 152 -18.74 4.31 5.36
N VAL A 153 -17.63 4.48 6.07
CA VAL A 153 -16.33 3.88 5.73
C VAL A 153 -16.44 2.36 5.70
N THR A 154 -17.02 1.73 6.72
CA THR A 154 -17.19 0.26 6.76
C THR A 154 -17.97 -0.25 5.55
N GLN A 155 -19.02 0.47 5.15
CA GLN A 155 -19.83 0.12 3.99
C GLN A 155 -19.06 0.30 2.67
N ILE A 156 -18.27 1.36 2.54
CA ILE A 156 -17.41 1.60 1.37
C ILE A 156 -16.35 0.51 1.23
N LEU A 157 -15.73 0.09 2.33
CA LEU A 157 -14.66 -0.91 2.32
C LEU A 157 -15.17 -2.36 2.14
N LYS A 158 -16.48 -2.60 2.30
CA LYS A 158 -17.06 -3.94 2.27
C LYS A 158 -16.79 -4.63 0.93
N ASN A 159 -16.22 -5.84 0.98
CA ASN A 159 -15.91 -6.67 -0.19
C ASN A 159 -14.97 -6.01 -1.22
N LYS A 160 -14.16 -5.02 -0.81
CA LYS A 160 -13.16 -4.37 -1.67
C LYS A 160 -11.75 -4.61 -1.15
N LEU A 161 -10.79 -4.76 -2.06
CA LEU A 161 -9.38 -4.82 -1.71
C LEU A 161 -8.95 -3.44 -1.19
N LEU A 162 -8.40 -3.43 0.03
CA LEU A 162 -7.98 -2.22 0.74
C LEU A 162 -6.49 -1.98 0.55
N VAL A 163 -6.15 -0.82 -0.01
CA VAL A 163 -4.78 -0.32 -0.16
C VAL A 163 -4.54 0.82 0.81
N GLY A 164 -3.30 0.96 1.29
CA GLY A 164 -2.88 2.12 2.06
C GLY A 164 -1.41 2.00 2.46
N HIS A 165 -0.99 2.83 3.41
CA HIS A 165 0.37 2.84 3.92
C HIS A 165 0.35 2.84 5.45
N SER A 166 0.86 1.76 6.07
CA SER A 166 0.80 1.57 7.52
C SER A 166 -0.63 1.55 8.08
N LEU A 167 -1.53 0.90 7.34
CA LEU A 167 -2.99 0.80 7.57
C LEU A 167 -3.45 0.39 8.98
N GLU A 168 -2.54 -0.15 9.79
CA GLU A 168 -2.85 -0.47 11.17
C GLU A 168 -3.28 0.75 11.98
N HIS A 169 -2.67 1.92 11.72
CA HIS A 169 -3.01 3.16 12.40
C HIS A 169 -4.41 3.64 12.02
N ASP A 170 -4.73 3.65 10.72
CA ASP A 170 -6.04 4.04 10.17
C ASP A 170 -7.16 3.15 10.71
N LEU A 171 -6.99 1.83 10.58
CA LEU A 171 -8.00 0.86 11.02
C LEU A 171 -8.25 0.92 12.53
N ARG A 172 -7.20 1.22 13.32
CA ARG A 172 -7.29 1.38 14.76
C ARG A 172 -8.13 2.60 15.14
N VAL A 173 -7.86 3.78 14.58
CA VAL A 173 -8.63 5.00 14.91
C VAL A 173 -10.05 4.98 14.35
N LEU A 174 -10.28 4.27 13.24
CA LEU A 174 -11.61 4.00 12.71
C LEU A 174 -12.36 2.94 13.53
N THR A 175 -11.66 2.17 14.38
CA THR A 175 -12.20 1.05 15.17
C THR A 175 -12.89 -0.02 14.29
N ILE A 176 -12.27 -0.33 13.15
CA ILE A 176 -12.76 -1.34 12.19
C ILE A 176 -11.69 -2.39 11.90
N SER A 177 -12.10 -3.53 11.37
CA SER A 177 -11.19 -4.56 10.86
C SER A 177 -11.46 -4.82 9.38
N HIS A 178 -10.44 -5.29 8.67
CA HIS A 178 -10.56 -5.68 7.28
C HIS A 178 -9.89 -7.06 7.07
N PRO A 179 -10.45 -7.95 6.22
CA PRO A 179 -9.86 -9.28 6.02
C PRO A 179 -8.40 -9.19 5.58
N LYS A 180 -7.48 -9.80 6.35
CA LYS A 180 -6.02 -9.71 6.10
C LYS A 180 -5.62 -10.03 4.66
N HIS A 181 -6.32 -10.96 4.03
CA HIS A 181 -6.06 -11.40 2.66
C HIS A 181 -6.50 -10.40 1.58
N MET A 182 -7.30 -9.40 1.96
CA MET A 182 -7.80 -8.27 1.15
C MET A 182 -7.06 -6.96 1.44
N ILE A 183 -6.07 -6.96 2.34
CA ILE A 183 -5.23 -5.78 2.62
C ILE A 183 -3.98 -5.78 1.73
N ARG A 184 -3.61 -4.61 1.21
CA ARG A 184 -2.36 -4.30 0.52
C ARG A 184 -1.72 -3.07 1.15
N ASP A 185 -0.98 -3.32 2.21
CA ASP A 185 -0.24 -2.29 2.96
C ASP A 185 1.12 -2.07 2.31
N THR A 186 1.32 -0.91 1.70
CA THR A 186 2.53 -0.58 0.93
C THR A 186 3.79 -0.53 1.79
N SER A 187 3.71 -0.13 3.07
CA SER A 187 4.87 -0.16 3.97
C SER A 187 5.35 -1.59 4.26
N LYS A 188 4.47 -2.58 4.13
CA LYS A 188 4.76 -4.00 4.40
C LYS A 188 5.16 -4.79 3.15
N TYR A 189 5.13 -4.16 1.96
CA TYR A 189 5.47 -4.87 0.74
C TYR A 189 6.97 -5.14 0.63
N TRP A 190 7.36 -6.42 0.55
CA TRP A 190 8.75 -6.83 0.68
C TRP A 190 9.69 -6.17 -0.34
N GLN A 191 9.22 -5.89 -1.57
CA GLN A 191 10.07 -5.24 -2.58
C GLN A 191 10.37 -3.80 -2.23
N PHE A 192 9.40 -3.09 -1.65
CA PHE A 192 9.57 -1.72 -1.17
C PHE A 192 10.47 -1.66 0.05
N LYS A 193 10.36 -2.64 0.95
CA LYS A 193 11.27 -2.77 2.10
C LYS A 193 12.75 -2.93 1.73
N GLN A 194 13.07 -3.34 0.50
CA GLN A 194 14.46 -3.40 0.05
C GLN A 194 15.13 -2.02 -0.01
N LEU A 195 14.34 -0.94 -0.14
CA LEU A 195 14.85 0.44 -0.14
C LEU A 195 15.40 0.86 1.23
N THR A 196 14.92 0.22 2.30
CA THR A 196 15.24 0.53 3.70
C THR A 196 15.84 -0.66 4.42
N GLU A 197 16.59 -1.50 3.70
CA GLU A 197 17.30 -2.66 4.26
C GLU A 197 16.42 -3.62 5.09
N GLY A 198 15.14 -3.72 4.73
CA GLY A 198 14.18 -4.56 5.44
C GLY A 198 13.40 -3.87 6.57
N GLN A 199 13.66 -2.59 6.85
CA GLN A 199 12.79 -1.75 7.68
C GLN A 199 11.52 -1.33 6.92
N LEU A 200 10.53 -0.77 7.62
CA LEU A 200 9.33 -0.23 6.99
C LEU A 200 9.66 1.13 6.35
N PRO A 201 9.59 1.28 5.02
CA PRO A 201 9.83 2.55 4.35
C PRO A 201 8.67 3.51 4.56
N GLY A 202 8.95 4.81 4.64
CA GLY A 202 7.93 5.86 4.70
C GLY A 202 7.31 6.14 3.32
N LEU A 203 6.08 6.65 3.31
CA LEU A 203 5.33 6.91 2.08
C LEU A 203 6.04 7.95 1.19
N LYS A 204 6.53 9.06 1.77
CA LYS A 204 7.33 10.08 1.06
C LYS A 204 8.51 9.49 0.32
N GLN A 205 9.26 8.60 0.98
CA GLN A 205 10.43 7.95 0.39
C GLN A 205 10.03 7.03 -0.78
N LEU A 206 8.95 6.25 -0.63
CA LEU A 206 8.45 5.39 -1.69
C LEU A 206 7.89 6.19 -2.87
N ALA A 207 7.14 7.25 -2.61
CA ALA A 207 6.57 8.11 -3.64
C ALA A 207 7.66 8.78 -4.46
N LEU A 208 8.68 9.34 -3.80
CA LEU A 208 9.82 9.94 -4.49
C LEU A 208 10.58 8.89 -5.29
N HIS A 209 10.92 7.76 -4.67
CA HIS A 209 11.75 6.74 -5.31
C HIS A 209 11.03 6.03 -6.45
N PHE A 210 9.77 5.60 -6.31
CA PHE A 210 9.07 4.78 -7.30
C PHE A 210 8.14 5.56 -8.22
N LEU A 211 7.58 6.67 -7.77
CA LEU A 211 6.66 7.48 -8.57
C LEU A 211 7.32 8.75 -9.13
N GLY A 212 8.50 9.14 -8.64
CA GLY A 212 9.11 10.42 -8.98
C GLY A 212 8.30 11.62 -8.48
N ALA A 213 7.50 11.43 -7.42
CA ALA A 213 6.60 12.44 -6.90
C ALA A 213 7.05 12.87 -5.50
N SER A 214 7.29 14.17 -5.33
CA SER A 214 7.46 14.79 -4.01
C SER A 214 6.09 15.02 -3.38
N ILE A 215 5.88 14.46 -2.20
CA ILE A 215 4.66 14.56 -1.40
C ILE A 215 5.05 14.92 0.04
N GLN A 216 4.10 15.40 0.85
CA GLN A 216 4.38 15.78 2.23
C GLN A 216 5.57 16.79 2.32
N GLU A 217 5.54 17.81 1.46
CA GLU A 217 6.50 18.94 1.49
C GLU A 217 6.10 20.02 2.51
N GLY A 218 4.94 19.85 3.14
CA GLY A 218 4.43 20.65 4.25
C GLY A 218 3.44 19.80 5.05
N GLU A 219 2.29 20.39 5.40
CA GLU A 219 1.18 19.64 5.99
C GLU A 219 0.76 18.47 5.09
N HIS A 220 0.40 17.34 5.71
CA HIS A 220 -0.06 16.17 4.99
C HIS A 220 -1.47 16.38 4.43
N SER A 221 -1.78 15.59 3.41
CA SER A 221 -3.11 15.51 2.84
C SER A 221 -3.47 14.04 2.68
N SER A 222 -4.35 13.54 3.53
CA SER A 222 -4.88 12.17 3.38
C SER A 222 -5.38 11.83 1.97
N VAL A 223 -5.88 12.80 1.19
CA VAL A 223 -6.22 12.55 -0.23
C VAL A 223 -4.96 12.28 -1.06
N GLN A 224 -3.91 13.11 -0.93
CA GLN A 224 -2.64 12.92 -1.63
C GLN A 224 -2.00 11.58 -1.24
N ASP A 225 -2.02 11.24 0.06
CA ASP A 225 -1.38 10.06 0.61
C ASP A 225 -2.12 8.77 0.21
N ALA A 226 -3.45 8.76 0.26
CA ALA A 226 -4.27 7.66 -0.26
C ALA A 226 -4.02 7.44 -1.78
N LYS A 227 -3.92 8.52 -2.56
CA LYS A 227 -3.56 8.45 -3.99
C LYS A 227 -2.15 7.89 -4.21
N ALA A 228 -1.17 8.31 -3.42
CA ALA A 228 0.21 7.84 -3.52
C ALA A 228 0.31 6.34 -3.19
N ALA A 229 -0.33 5.90 -2.10
CA ALA A 229 -0.39 4.49 -1.72
C ALA A 229 -1.08 3.64 -2.81
N LEU A 230 -2.18 4.14 -3.40
CA LEU A 230 -2.84 3.48 -4.52
C LEU A 230 -1.90 3.32 -5.71
N ARG A 231 -1.20 4.40 -6.11
CA ARG A 231 -0.27 4.38 -7.25
C ARG A 231 0.87 3.38 -7.04
N LEU A 232 1.45 3.34 -5.84
CA LEU A 232 2.47 2.36 -5.46
C LEU A 232 1.94 0.92 -5.60
N TYR A 233 0.73 0.64 -5.09
CA TYR A 233 0.12 -0.67 -5.26
C TYR A 233 -0.12 -1.00 -6.73
N MET A 234 -0.70 -0.07 -7.51
CA MET A 234 -1.00 -0.29 -8.92
C MET A 234 0.26 -0.62 -9.71
N LEU A 235 1.35 0.11 -9.48
CA LEU A 235 2.66 -0.12 -10.08
C LEU A 235 3.20 -1.53 -9.79
N ALA A 236 3.07 -1.99 -8.54
CA ALA A 236 3.54 -3.31 -8.12
C ALA A 236 2.51 -4.43 -8.28
N ARG A 237 1.29 -4.14 -8.76
CA ARG A 237 0.11 -5.00 -8.62
C ARG A 237 0.32 -6.38 -9.20
N LYS A 238 0.88 -6.44 -10.41
CA LYS A 238 1.12 -7.70 -11.14
C LYS A 238 1.98 -8.67 -10.32
N ASP A 239 3.14 -8.19 -9.86
CA ASP A 239 4.08 -8.99 -9.08
C ASP A 239 3.53 -9.30 -7.68
N TRP A 240 2.91 -8.31 -7.03
CA TRP A 240 2.33 -8.48 -5.70
C TRP A 240 1.26 -9.57 -5.70
N GLU A 241 0.29 -9.50 -6.60
CA GLU A 241 -0.79 -10.49 -6.67
C GLU A 241 -0.29 -11.87 -7.10
N LEU A 242 0.70 -11.95 -8.00
CA LEU A 242 1.33 -13.22 -8.37
C LEU A 242 2.02 -13.89 -7.18
N LEU A 243 2.75 -13.12 -6.39
CA LEU A 243 3.44 -13.62 -5.20
C LEU A 243 2.45 -14.13 -4.14
N LEU A 244 1.33 -13.43 -3.93
CA LEU A 244 0.30 -13.88 -3.00
C LEU A 244 -0.37 -15.16 -3.47
N LYS A 245 -0.65 -15.31 -4.78
CA LYS A 245 -1.16 -16.56 -5.35
C LYS A 245 -0.19 -17.72 -5.10
N LYS A 246 1.11 -17.53 -5.39
CA LYS A 246 2.17 -18.53 -5.14
C LYS A 246 2.28 -18.91 -3.67
N ARG A 247 2.15 -17.95 -2.74
CA ARG A 247 2.18 -18.24 -1.29
C ARG A 247 0.98 -19.05 -0.83
N ARG A 248 -0.20 -18.83 -1.43
CA ARG A 248 -1.42 -19.60 -1.12
C ARG A 248 -1.40 -21.02 -1.68
N SER A 249 -0.73 -21.23 -2.81
CA SER A 249 -0.62 -22.56 -3.45
C SER A 249 0.48 -23.44 -2.86
N ARG A 250 1.34 -22.92 -1.96
CA ARG A 250 2.35 -23.74 -1.29
C ARG A 250 1.69 -24.72 -0.31
N PRO A 251 2.01 -26.03 -0.35
CA PRO A 251 1.54 -26.98 0.64
C PRO A 251 1.91 -26.51 2.05
N ARG A 252 0.95 -26.51 2.98
CA ARG A 252 1.28 -26.31 4.40
C ARG A 252 2.03 -27.53 4.87
N ASN A 253 3.34 -27.41 5.06
CA ASN A 253 4.15 -28.47 5.65
C ASN A 253 3.67 -28.67 7.11
N ARG A 254 2.97 -29.79 7.38
CA ARG A 254 2.36 -30.09 8.68
C ARG A 254 3.37 -30.59 9.73
N ASN A 255 4.66 -30.66 9.40
CA ASN A 255 5.68 -31.14 10.32
C ASN A 255 6.36 -29.99 11.04
N LYS A 256 5.77 -29.55 12.16
CA LYS A 256 6.50 -28.83 13.21
C LYS A 256 6.57 -29.78 14.42
N PRO A 257 7.76 -30.14 14.94
CA PRO A 257 7.86 -31.00 16.11
C PRO A 257 7.18 -30.32 17.30
N GLN A 258 6.25 -31.02 17.95
CA GLN A 258 5.76 -30.63 19.26
C GLN A 258 6.91 -30.79 20.27
N ASN A 259 7.50 -29.67 20.71
CA ASN A 259 8.32 -29.69 21.92
C ASN A 259 7.39 -30.02 23.09
N LYS A 260 7.41 -31.28 23.53
CA LYS A 260 6.87 -31.69 24.82
C LYS A 260 7.79 -31.11 25.90
N SER A 261 7.39 -30.00 26.52
CA SER A 261 7.95 -29.58 27.80
C SER A 261 7.54 -30.63 28.85
N GLN A 262 8.48 -31.49 29.22
CA GLN A 262 8.35 -32.31 30.42
C GLN A 262 8.40 -31.37 31.63
N GLY A 263 7.29 -31.32 32.38
CA GLY A 263 7.30 -30.76 33.73
C GLY A 263 8.21 -31.60 34.62
N LYS A 264 9.08 -30.93 35.37
CA LYS A 264 9.68 -31.50 36.57
C LYS A 264 9.11 -30.76 37.76
N HIS A 265 8.24 -31.45 38.48
CA HIS A 265 7.99 -31.21 39.89
C HIS A 265 9.30 -31.33 40.67
N LYS A 266 9.62 -30.31 41.46
CA LYS A 266 9.95 -30.42 42.88
C LYS A 266 9.87 -29.05 43.51
#